data_AF-D3DE33-F1
#
_entry.id   AF-D3DE33-F1
#
_cell.length_a   1.000
_cell.length_b   1.000
_cell.length_c   1.000
_cell.angle_alpha   90.00
_cell.angle_beta   90.00
_cell.angle_gamma   90.00
#
_symmetry.space_group_name_H-M   'P 1'
#
loop_
_entity.id
_entity.type
_entity.pdbx_description
1 polymer ?
#
loop_
_entity_poly.entity_id
_entity_poly.type
_entity_poly.pdbx_seq_one_letter_code
_entity_poly.pdbx_strand_id
1 'polypeptide(L)'
;TRSERRARGGRDPDEIKFIVGLMTTVAPTVREGLDRRIAIAGDLIEARLPHLSAMIGVQIQPRHIDRPLSSEQLAVAHASPMDPRSAIALRVAREGWSPRDVLAHGVIDYHPVTVGPGKVHADHMQEWFEAEAADGFWLAPDVYEDGVDALVDEVVPILREPCLSDFRETEGSLRPL
;
A
#
# COMPACT_ATOMS: atom_id res chain seq x y z
N THR A 1 -13.24 13.26 1.30
CA THR A 1 -13.89 12.44 0.25
C THR A 1 -14.40 13.33 -0.88
N ARG A 2 -14.77 12.77 -2.05
CA ARG A 2 -15.43 13.52 -3.14
C ARG A 2 -16.67 14.27 -2.62
N SER A 3 -17.47 13.63 -1.76
CA SER A 3 -18.62 14.23 -1.09
C SER A 3 -18.34 15.53 -0.29
N GLU A 4 -17.23 15.64 0.43
CA GLU A 4 -16.89 16.85 1.21
C GLU A 4 -16.51 18.06 0.32
N ARG A 5 -16.03 17.82 -0.90
CA ARG A 5 -15.64 18.88 -1.85
C ARG A 5 -16.80 19.36 -2.72
N ARG A 6 -17.84 18.53 -2.94
CA ARG A 6 -19.12 18.93 -3.57
C ARG A 6 -19.71 20.21 -2.98
N ALA A 7 -19.37 20.54 -1.72
CA ALA A 7 -19.89 21.68 -1.00
C ALA A 7 -19.04 22.98 -1.08
N ARG A 8 -17.78 22.97 -1.56
CA ARG A 8 -16.82 24.06 -1.24
C ARG A 8 -16.32 24.95 -2.38
N GLY A 9 -16.53 24.61 -3.65
CA GLY A 9 -16.13 25.48 -4.75
C GLY A 9 -16.99 25.19 -5.96
N GLY A 10 -17.71 26.18 -6.48
CA GLY A 10 -18.72 26.03 -7.53
C GLY A 10 -18.23 25.59 -8.92
N ARG A 11 -17.21 24.72 -8.98
CA ARG A 11 -16.86 23.90 -10.14
C ARG A 11 -17.65 22.60 -10.09
N ASP A 12 -17.91 22.02 -11.25
CA ASP A 12 -18.47 20.67 -11.31
C ASP A 12 -17.45 19.69 -10.69
N PRO A 13 -17.82 18.96 -9.62
CA PRO A 13 -16.92 18.02 -8.97
C PRO A 13 -16.41 16.92 -9.90
N ASP A 14 -17.06 16.68 -11.04
CA ASP A 14 -16.65 15.66 -12.01
C ASP A 14 -15.50 16.12 -12.92
N GLU A 15 -15.18 17.42 -12.91
CA GLU A 15 -14.07 18.02 -13.67
C GLU A 15 -12.69 17.86 -13.00
N ILE A 16 -12.64 17.47 -11.72
CA ILE A 16 -11.38 17.29 -10.98
C ILE A 16 -11.23 15.80 -10.65
N LYS A 17 -10.22 15.15 -11.23
CA LYS A 17 -9.88 13.74 -10.95
C LYS A 17 -8.79 13.63 -9.88
N PHE A 18 -9.01 12.78 -8.89
CA PHE A 18 -8.04 12.43 -7.86
C PHE A 18 -7.32 11.13 -8.25
N ILE A 19 -6.07 11.29 -8.70
CA ILE A 19 -5.21 10.16 -9.03
C ILE A 19 -4.30 9.90 -7.83
N VAL A 20 -4.38 8.70 -7.25
CA VAL A 20 -3.61 8.34 -6.05
C VAL A 20 -2.47 7.40 -6.41
N GLY A 21 -1.28 7.65 -5.85
CA GLY A 21 -0.14 6.77 -6.01
C GLY A 21 -0.32 5.46 -5.23
N LEU A 22 -0.04 4.33 -5.87
CA LEU A 22 -0.07 2.99 -5.25
C LEU A 22 1.16 2.21 -5.68
N MET A 23 1.91 1.70 -4.71
CA MET A 23 3.01 0.78 -4.95
C MET A 23 2.53 -0.66 -4.88
N THR A 24 3.00 -1.50 -5.81
CA THR A 24 2.53 -2.87 -5.94
C THR A 24 3.71 -3.85 -5.98
N THR A 25 3.57 -4.94 -5.24
CA THR A 25 4.35 -6.17 -5.42
C THR A 25 3.37 -7.30 -5.65
N VAL A 26 3.15 -7.64 -6.92
CA VAL A 26 2.30 -8.78 -7.30
C VAL A 26 3.12 -10.05 -7.15
N ALA A 27 2.60 -11.01 -6.38
CA ALA A 27 3.26 -12.29 -6.11
C ALA A 27 2.23 -13.38 -5.75
N PRO A 28 2.53 -14.67 -5.95
CA PRO A 28 1.57 -15.75 -5.68
C PRO A 28 1.11 -15.84 -4.22
N THR A 29 1.91 -15.33 -3.28
CA THR A 29 1.55 -15.19 -1.87
C THR A 29 2.11 -13.90 -1.27
N VAL A 30 1.54 -13.47 -0.14
CA VAL A 30 2.06 -12.33 0.63
C VAL A 30 3.51 -12.59 1.06
N ARG A 31 3.83 -13.81 1.53
CA ARG A 31 5.18 -14.18 1.97
C ARG A 31 6.21 -14.03 0.85
N GLU A 32 5.93 -14.57 -0.34
CA GLU A 32 6.83 -14.44 -1.49
C GLU A 32 7.01 -12.98 -1.92
N GLY A 33 5.95 -12.17 -1.88
CA GLY A 33 6.04 -10.74 -2.15
C GLY A 33 6.90 -10.00 -1.12
N LEU A 34 6.77 -10.32 0.16
CA LEU A 34 7.62 -9.74 1.20
C LEU A 34 9.08 -10.16 1.04
N ASP A 35 9.35 -11.44 0.75
CA ASP A 35 10.72 -11.94 0.50
C ASP A 35 11.37 -11.21 -0.67
N ARG A 36 10.62 -11.00 -1.75
CA ARG A 36 11.05 -10.21 -2.91
C ARG A 36 11.38 -8.78 -2.53
N ARG A 37 10.51 -8.10 -1.79
CA ARG A 37 10.75 -6.71 -1.32
C ARG A 37 11.95 -6.62 -0.40
N ILE A 38 12.16 -7.61 0.46
CA ILE A 38 13.36 -7.72 1.32
C ILE A 38 14.61 -7.85 0.45
N ALA A 39 14.59 -8.72 -0.55
CA ALA A 39 15.71 -8.92 -1.46
C ALA A 39 16.05 -7.63 -2.26
N ILE A 40 15.04 -6.91 -2.74
CA ILE A 40 15.21 -5.63 -3.45
C ILE A 40 15.77 -4.55 -2.51
N ALA A 41 15.26 -4.47 -1.28
CA ALA A 41 15.72 -3.46 -0.32
C ALA A 41 17.15 -3.70 0.18
N GLY A 42 17.58 -4.96 0.27
CA GLY A 42 18.88 -5.34 0.80
C GLY A 42 19.13 -4.72 2.19
N ASP A 43 20.33 -4.19 2.41
CA ASP A 43 20.75 -3.60 3.69
C ASP A 43 19.94 -2.35 4.09
N LEU A 44 19.24 -1.70 3.15
CA LEU A 44 18.43 -0.52 3.44
C LEU A 44 17.29 -0.83 4.41
N ILE A 45 16.81 -2.08 4.43
CA ILE A 45 15.70 -2.46 5.31
C ILE A 45 16.11 -2.35 6.78
N GLU A 46 17.33 -2.73 7.15
CA GLU A 46 17.78 -2.66 8.55
C GLU A 46 17.99 -1.22 9.00
N ALA A 47 18.45 -0.36 8.10
CA ALA A 47 18.62 1.07 8.36
C ALA A 47 17.28 1.77 8.71
N ARG A 48 16.14 1.18 8.32
CA ARG A 48 14.79 1.71 8.56
C ARG A 48 14.21 1.28 9.92
N LEU A 49 14.85 0.35 10.63
CA LEU A 49 14.37 -0.19 11.91
C LEU A 49 14.16 0.87 13.02
N PRO A 50 15.02 1.89 13.20
CA PRO A 50 14.78 2.95 14.18
C PRO A 50 13.50 3.73 13.90
N HIS A 51 13.16 3.94 12.62
CA HIS A 51 11.93 4.64 12.23
C HIS A 51 10.68 3.81 12.58
N LEU A 52 10.69 2.51 12.27
CA LEU A 52 9.62 1.60 12.68
C LEU A 52 9.46 1.60 14.21
N SER A 53 10.57 1.50 14.95
CA SER A 53 10.56 1.53 16.42
C SER A 53 9.89 2.80 16.96
N ALA A 54 10.19 3.95 16.36
CA ALA A 54 9.55 5.22 16.71
C ALA A 54 8.06 5.27 16.34
N MET A 55 7.66 4.69 15.21
CA MET A 55 6.26 4.65 14.78
C MET A 55 5.36 3.83 15.72
N ILE A 56 5.87 2.74 16.29
CA ILE A 56 5.07 1.84 17.14
C ILE A 56 5.36 1.95 18.64
N GLY A 57 6.26 2.86 19.03
CA GLY A 57 6.58 3.11 20.44
C GLY A 57 7.31 1.98 21.15
N VAL A 58 7.98 1.08 20.41
CA VAL A 58 8.70 -0.08 20.95
C VAL A 58 10.16 -0.02 20.51
N GLN A 59 11.09 -0.20 21.45
CA GLN A 59 12.51 -0.34 21.11
C GLN A 59 12.79 -1.73 20.56
N ILE A 60 13.21 -1.81 19.30
CA ILE A 60 13.57 -3.06 18.62
C ILE A 60 15.07 -3.10 18.43
N GLN A 61 15.71 -4.15 18.94
CA GLN A 61 17.14 -4.36 18.74
C GLN A 61 17.37 -4.98 17.35
N PRO A 62 18.40 -4.54 16.58
CA PRO A 62 18.67 -5.07 15.24
C PRO A 62 18.78 -6.60 15.18
N ARG A 63 19.39 -7.23 16.19
CA ARG A 63 19.51 -8.69 16.30
C ARG A 63 18.17 -9.45 16.40
N HIS A 64 17.05 -8.77 16.61
CA HIS A 64 15.71 -9.35 16.70
C HIS A 64 14.82 -8.94 15.52
N ILE A 65 15.37 -8.33 14.47
CA ILE A 65 14.59 -7.84 13.33
C ILE A 65 13.82 -8.95 12.60
N ASP A 66 14.31 -10.19 12.68
CA ASP A 66 13.73 -11.38 12.05
C ASP A 66 12.80 -12.18 12.98
N ARG A 67 12.45 -11.62 14.16
CA ARG A 67 11.56 -12.27 15.13
C ARG A 67 10.33 -11.39 15.37
N PRO A 68 9.12 -11.95 15.33
CA PRO A 68 7.92 -11.20 15.71
C PRO A 68 8.06 -10.56 17.10
N LEU A 69 7.40 -9.42 17.29
CA LEU A 69 7.36 -8.76 18.59
C LEU A 69 6.70 -9.70 19.62
N SER A 70 7.27 -9.74 20.83
CA SER A 70 6.68 -10.52 21.91
C SER A 70 5.32 -9.93 22.34
N SER A 71 4.49 -10.75 23.00
CA SER A 71 3.23 -10.26 23.56
C SER A 71 3.42 -9.10 24.55
N GLU A 72 4.53 -9.10 25.30
CA GLU A 72 4.89 -8.01 26.21
C GLU A 72 5.21 -6.71 25.45
N GLN A 73 5.96 -6.81 24.35
CA GLN A 73 6.24 -5.67 23.49
C GLN A 73 4.95 -5.12 22.85
N LEU A 74 4.09 -6.00 22.34
CA LEU A 74 2.81 -5.61 21.73
C LEU A 74 1.82 -5.00 22.74
N ALA A 75 1.90 -5.39 24.02
CA ALA A 75 1.05 -4.85 25.08
C ALA A 75 1.32 -3.37 25.37
N VAL A 76 2.56 -2.90 25.17
CA VAL A 76 2.95 -1.49 25.37
C VAL A 76 3.07 -0.71 24.06
N ALA A 77 2.99 -1.39 22.92
CA ALA A 77 3.07 -0.78 21.59
C ALA A 77 1.87 0.15 21.32
N HIS A 78 2.15 1.31 20.75
CA HIS A 78 1.15 2.31 20.41
C HIS A 78 1.53 3.06 19.13
N ALA A 79 0.52 3.46 18.37
CA ALA A 79 0.72 4.23 17.16
C ALA A 79 1.18 5.65 17.53
N SER A 80 2.34 6.05 17.05
CA SER A 80 2.86 7.41 17.26
C SER A 80 1.92 8.45 16.61
N PRO A 81 1.49 9.49 17.34
CA PRO A 81 0.64 10.53 16.77
C PRO A 81 1.38 11.42 15.75
N MET A 82 2.71 11.29 15.65
CA MET A 82 3.54 12.11 14.77
C MET A 82 3.71 11.57 13.36
N ASP A 83 3.31 10.32 13.12
CA ASP A 83 3.38 9.71 11.79
C ASP A 83 2.00 9.13 11.44
N PRO A 84 1.31 9.60 10.39
CA PRO A 84 -0.01 9.10 10.02
C PRO A 84 -0.01 7.62 9.63
N ARG A 85 1.16 7.05 9.31
CA ARG A 85 1.32 5.63 8.93
C ARG A 85 1.49 4.71 10.15
N SER A 86 1.66 5.27 11.35
CA SER A 86 1.95 4.52 12.58
C SER A 86 0.87 3.48 12.92
N ALA A 87 -0.40 3.81 12.67
CA ALA A 87 -1.51 2.89 12.88
C ALA A 87 -1.42 1.66 11.97
N ILE A 88 -1.01 1.85 10.71
CA ILE A 88 -0.81 0.76 9.74
C ILE A 88 0.36 -0.10 10.19
N ALA A 89 1.51 0.51 10.54
CA ALA A 89 2.68 -0.22 11.02
C ALA A 89 2.36 -1.07 12.27
N LEU A 90 1.63 -0.51 13.24
CA LEU A 90 1.22 -1.22 14.43
C LEU A 90 0.24 -2.36 14.12
N ARG A 91 -0.71 -2.15 13.21
CA ARG A 91 -1.65 -3.19 12.78
C ARG A 91 -0.90 -4.38 12.16
N VAL A 92 -0.01 -4.13 11.21
CA VAL A 92 0.80 -5.18 10.55
C VAL A 92 1.69 -5.90 11.57
N ALA A 93 2.30 -5.18 12.52
CA ALA A 93 3.09 -5.83 13.58
C ALA A 93 2.23 -6.76 14.47
N ARG A 94 0.95 -6.43 14.70
CA ARG A 94 0.01 -7.26 15.46
C ARG A 94 -0.48 -8.48 14.70
N GLU A 95 -0.32 -8.54 13.38
CA GLU A 95 -0.60 -9.73 12.58
C GLU A 95 0.45 -10.83 12.78
N GLY A 96 1.53 -10.54 13.51
CA GLY A 96 2.56 -11.52 13.88
C GLY A 96 3.78 -11.54 12.96
N TRP A 97 3.91 -10.54 12.08
CA TRP A 97 5.07 -10.37 11.21
C TRP A 97 6.33 -9.94 11.99
N SER A 98 7.51 -10.34 11.52
CA SER A 98 8.78 -9.84 12.06
C SER A 98 8.96 -8.34 11.73
N PRO A 99 9.75 -7.56 12.48
CA PRO A 99 10.07 -6.19 12.11
C PRO A 99 10.60 -6.01 10.68
N ARG A 100 11.37 -6.98 10.16
CA ARG A 100 11.82 -6.99 8.76
C ARG A 100 10.64 -7.08 7.80
N ASP A 101 9.71 -7.99 8.07
CA ASP A 101 8.50 -8.18 7.27
C ASP A 101 7.57 -6.98 7.34
N VAL A 102 7.40 -6.39 8.53
CA VAL A 102 6.61 -5.15 8.73
C VAL A 102 7.18 -4.01 7.87
N LEU A 103 8.51 -3.88 7.79
CA LEU A 103 9.15 -2.92 6.89
C LEU A 103 8.94 -3.29 5.42
N ALA A 104 8.98 -4.58 5.09
CA ALA A 104 8.74 -5.07 3.73
C ALA A 104 7.30 -4.87 3.27
N HIS A 105 6.32 -4.79 4.18
CA HIS A 105 4.96 -4.31 3.88
C HIS A 105 4.92 -2.83 3.46
N GLY A 106 6.04 -2.12 3.44
CA GLY A 106 6.13 -0.75 2.94
C GLY A 106 5.46 0.28 3.85
N VAL A 107 5.29 -0.02 5.14
CA VAL A 107 4.57 0.85 6.10
C VAL A 107 5.23 2.22 6.32
N ILE A 108 6.44 2.40 5.79
CA ILE A 108 7.21 3.65 5.83
C ILE A 108 7.47 4.25 4.45
N ASP A 109 6.95 3.64 3.40
CA ASP A 109 7.12 4.13 2.03
C ASP A 109 6.25 5.38 1.80
N TYR A 110 6.50 6.04 0.68
CA TYR A 110 5.87 7.32 0.34
C TYR A 110 4.41 7.16 -0.11
N HIS A 111 4.14 6.09 -0.86
CA HIS A 111 2.80 5.68 -1.26
C HIS A 111 2.40 4.41 -0.51
N PRO A 112 1.08 4.19 -0.30
CA PRO A 112 0.57 2.91 0.16
C PRO A 112 1.13 1.76 -0.69
N VAL A 113 1.40 0.65 -0.03
CA VAL A 113 1.95 -0.54 -0.65
C VAL A 113 0.95 -1.69 -0.47
N THR A 114 0.71 -2.41 -1.56
CA THR A 114 -0.02 -3.68 -1.55
C THR A 114 0.93 -4.79 -1.98
N VAL A 115 0.87 -5.94 -1.31
CA VAL A 115 1.79 -7.07 -1.52
C VAL A 115 0.98 -8.36 -1.50
N GLY A 116 1.11 -9.18 -2.55
CA GLY A 116 0.49 -10.50 -2.62
C GLY A 116 -0.17 -10.78 -3.98
N PRO A 117 -1.16 -11.69 -4.03
CA PRO A 117 -1.81 -12.08 -5.28
C PRO A 117 -2.55 -10.92 -5.94
N GLY A 118 -2.80 -11.02 -7.25
CA GLY A 118 -3.58 -10.02 -8.02
C GLY A 118 -4.83 -9.48 -7.31
N LYS A 119 -5.58 -10.37 -6.64
CA LYS A 119 -6.78 -10.01 -5.87
C LYS A 119 -6.54 -9.00 -4.74
N VAL A 120 -5.39 -9.04 -4.05
CA VAL A 120 -5.06 -8.08 -2.98
C VAL A 120 -5.03 -6.65 -3.53
N HIS A 121 -4.47 -6.48 -4.73
CA HIS A 121 -4.38 -5.18 -5.39
C HIS A 121 -5.74 -4.72 -5.90
N ALA A 122 -6.47 -5.61 -6.57
CA ALA A 122 -7.79 -5.31 -7.11
C ALA A 122 -8.77 -4.91 -6.00
N ASP A 123 -8.81 -5.66 -4.89
CA ASP A 123 -9.68 -5.37 -3.75
C ASP A 123 -9.36 -4.01 -3.13
N HIS A 124 -8.08 -3.67 -2.99
CA HIS A 124 -7.66 -2.38 -2.46
C HIS A 124 -8.04 -1.21 -3.39
N MET A 125 -7.82 -1.37 -4.70
CA MET A 125 -8.19 -0.37 -5.69
C MET A 125 -9.72 -0.16 -5.72
N GLN A 126 -10.49 -1.25 -5.62
CA GLN A 126 -11.94 -1.20 -5.55
C GLN A 126 -12.42 -0.50 -4.27
N GLU A 127 -11.88 -0.86 -3.10
CA GLU A 127 -12.22 -0.23 -1.82
C GLU A 127 -12.05 1.29 -1.89
N TRP A 128 -10.93 1.75 -2.47
CA TRP A 128 -10.63 3.18 -2.59
C TRP A 128 -11.48 3.90 -3.62
N PHE A 129 -11.83 3.22 -4.71
CA PHE A 129 -12.75 3.76 -5.69
C PHE A 129 -14.16 3.92 -5.11
N GLU A 130 -14.68 2.89 -4.46
CA GLU A 130 -16.02 2.88 -3.83
C GLU A 130 -16.14 3.86 -2.66
N ALA A 131 -15.05 4.06 -1.91
CA ALA A 131 -14.98 5.08 -0.86
C ALA A 131 -14.89 6.52 -1.39
N GLU A 132 -14.94 6.72 -2.72
CA GLU A 132 -14.67 7.98 -3.41
C GLU A 132 -13.33 8.61 -2.98
N ALA A 133 -12.34 7.77 -2.68
CA ALA A 133 -11.00 8.16 -2.26
C ALA A 133 -10.04 8.31 -3.46
N ALA A 134 -10.32 7.63 -4.58
CA ALA A 134 -9.57 7.71 -5.82
C ALA A 134 -10.50 7.64 -7.06
N ASP A 135 -10.23 8.47 -8.07
CA ASP A 135 -10.84 8.36 -9.42
C ASP A 135 -9.95 7.54 -10.37
N GLY A 136 -8.71 7.26 -9.95
CA GLY A 136 -7.72 6.50 -10.70
C GLY A 136 -6.43 6.36 -9.91
N PHE A 137 -5.51 5.57 -10.45
CA PHE A 137 -4.29 5.19 -9.75
C PHE A 137 -3.05 5.49 -10.59
N TRP A 138 -2.04 6.07 -9.94
CA TRP A 138 -0.69 6.11 -10.47
C TRP A 138 0.10 4.95 -9.88
N LEU A 139 0.46 3.98 -10.72
CA LEU A 139 1.02 2.70 -10.26
C LEU A 139 2.54 2.72 -10.30
N ALA A 140 3.15 2.26 -9.21
CA ALA A 140 4.59 2.08 -9.08
C ALA A 140 4.91 0.63 -8.68
N PRO A 141 5.11 -0.27 -9.66
CA PRO A 141 5.55 -1.65 -9.39
C PRO A 141 6.91 -1.67 -8.69
N ASP A 142 7.20 -2.75 -7.97
CA ASP A 142 8.46 -2.88 -7.21
C ASP A 142 9.71 -2.99 -8.09
N VAL A 143 9.59 -3.58 -9.27
CA VAL A 143 10.58 -3.55 -10.35
C VAL A 143 9.88 -3.38 -11.70
N TYR A 144 10.62 -2.91 -12.71
CA TYR A 144 10.05 -2.62 -14.02
C TYR A 144 10.01 -3.84 -14.94
N GLU A 145 10.88 -4.82 -14.73
CA GLU A 145 11.12 -5.93 -15.64
C GLU A 145 9.93 -6.89 -15.77
N ASP A 146 9.27 -7.22 -14.64
CA ASP A 146 8.14 -8.16 -14.58
C ASP A 146 6.93 -7.60 -13.80
N GLY A 147 7.10 -6.50 -13.06
CA GLY A 147 6.05 -5.97 -12.18
C GLY A 147 4.85 -5.39 -12.93
N VAL A 148 5.07 -4.78 -14.09
CA VAL A 148 3.97 -4.28 -14.95
C VAL A 148 3.19 -5.45 -15.55
N ASP A 149 3.90 -6.44 -16.09
CA ASP A 149 3.27 -7.62 -16.71
C ASP A 149 2.44 -8.38 -15.69
N ALA A 150 2.98 -8.63 -14.49
CA ALA A 150 2.24 -9.30 -13.41
C ALA A 150 0.97 -8.53 -13.00
N LEU A 151 1.02 -7.20 -12.96
CA LEU A 151 -0.16 -6.37 -12.69
C LEU A 151 -1.20 -6.47 -13.82
N VAL A 152 -0.76 -6.38 -15.07
CA VAL A 152 -1.64 -6.50 -16.25
C VAL A 152 -2.28 -7.87 -16.32
N ASP A 153 -1.54 -8.93 -16.03
CA ASP A 153 -2.00 -10.31 -16.15
C ASP A 153 -2.87 -10.76 -14.97
N GLU A 154 -2.59 -10.29 -13.75
CA GLU A 154 -3.30 -10.77 -12.56
C GLU A 154 -4.35 -9.78 -12.00
N VAL A 155 -4.17 -8.47 -12.16
CA VAL A 155 -5.03 -7.46 -11.51
C VAL A 155 -6.08 -6.92 -12.48
N VAL A 156 -5.67 -6.55 -13.69
CA VAL A 156 -6.58 -5.94 -14.69
C VAL A 156 -7.77 -6.85 -15.05
N PRO A 157 -7.64 -8.17 -15.21
CA PRO A 157 -8.78 -9.03 -15.50
C PRO A 157 -9.84 -9.00 -14.41
N ILE A 158 -9.41 -8.94 -13.13
CA ILE A 158 -10.31 -8.89 -11.97
C ILE A 158 -11.10 -7.58 -11.99
N LEU A 159 -10.43 -6.44 -12.19
CA LEU A 159 -11.07 -5.12 -12.24
C LEU A 159 -12.04 -4.95 -13.42
N ARG A 160 -11.89 -5.75 -14.48
CA ARG A 160 -12.77 -5.76 -15.65
C ARG A 160 -13.98 -6.68 -15.51
N GLU A 161 -14.08 -7.49 -14.44
CA GLU A 161 -15.23 -8.37 -14.29
C GLU A 161 -16.55 -7.59 -14.17
N PRO A 162 -17.65 -8.01 -14.83
CA PRO A 162 -18.90 -7.25 -14.91
C PRO A 162 -19.59 -6.95 -13.58
N CYS A 163 -19.21 -7.64 -12.49
CA CYS A 163 -19.72 -7.37 -11.15
C CYS A 163 -19.06 -6.14 -10.49
N LEU A 164 -17.99 -5.60 -11.08
CA LEU A 164 -17.17 -4.47 -10.59
C LEU A 164 -17.15 -3.27 -11.56
N SER A 165 -17.87 -3.36 -12.68
CA SER A 165 -17.69 -2.48 -13.83
C SER A 165 -18.35 -1.10 -13.68
N ASP A 166 -17.68 -0.20 -12.97
CA ASP A 166 -17.67 1.25 -13.26
C ASP A 166 -16.29 1.73 -13.76
N PHE A 167 -15.28 0.85 -13.83
CA PHE A 167 -14.03 1.08 -14.55
C PHE A 167 -14.32 1.15 -16.06
N ARG A 168 -14.64 2.34 -16.55
CA ARG A 168 -14.76 2.60 -17.99
C ARG A 168 -13.38 2.85 -18.59
N GLU A 169 -13.06 2.10 -19.63
CA GLU A 169 -12.06 2.53 -20.61
C GLU A 169 -12.59 3.81 -21.25
N THR A 170 -12.08 4.97 -20.83
CA THR A 170 -12.28 6.19 -21.61
C THR A 170 -11.24 6.20 -22.71
N GLU A 171 -11.61 5.82 -23.93
CA GLU A 171 -10.91 6.27 -25.13
C GLU A 171 -11.12 7.79 -25.24
N GLY A 172 -10.35 8.54 -24.47
CA GLY A 172 -10.28 9.98 -24.52
C GLY A 172 -8.89 10.39 -24.94
N SER A 173 -8.77 11.12 -26.05
CA SER A 173 -7.55 11.91 -26.29
C SER A 173 -7.28 12.71 -25.02
N LEU A 174 -6.08 12.58 -24.46
CA LEU A 174 -5.62 13.52 -23.43
C LEU A 174 -5.87 14.93 -23.99
N ARG A 175 -6.63 15.76 -23.25
CA ARG A 175 -6.77 17.15 -23.65
C ARG A 175 -5.36 17.76 -23.59
N PRO A 176 -4.84 18.32 -24.69
CA PRO A 176 -3.56 18.99 -24.63
C PRO A 176 -3.65 20.13 -23.60
N LEU A 177 -2.56 20.30 -22.85
CA LEU A 177 -2.38 21.34 -21.83
C LEU A 177 -2.54 22.75 -22.42
#